data_AF-A0A857VBF4-F1
#
_entry.id   AF-A0A857VBF4-F1
#
_cell.length_a   1.000
_cell.length_b   1.000
_cell.length_c   1.000
_cell.angle_alpha   90.00
_cell.angle_beta   90.00
_cell.angle_gamma   90.00
#
_symmetry.space_group_name_H-M   'P 1'
#
loop_
_entity.id
_entity.type
_entity.pdbx_description
1 polymer ?
#
loop_
_entity_poly.entity_id
_entity_poly.type
_entity_poly.pdbx_seq_one_letter_code
_entity_poly.pdbx_strand_id
1 'polypeptide(L)'
;MQEPNNDRFSKEIQDVENTEVTVPPVDEHASAETTSKSTPAFTKKARSQSRPVFVLILAIFMTALGAFVGIVVYKAYFERPATEAPVVAPQTPKPTPITAKTLIDKIKSNVKAEQVEIGERAGASTLTKDKLVAYSVPIYKPSGYTFSTVPAEMFGVSTSSSTQSLVEADIAFAKQYLESKGLKADKTTTDTQNNIVQETVYSNDNIQCIVRLSHHSTGYRSHIGCADASSYVNTAKQLKPLHEAYLTSAQNPIHDGLSMGSAIIENSSVAGYKRAEVSMGSANSKTGGFKGLFYQGSDKKWHWLIGTQSIPTCASYPEGDARKAFAGQPCTDTNGNQIKVNP
;
A
#
# COMPACT_ATOMS: atom_id res chain seq x y z
N MET A 1 -8.46 39.55 19.85
CA MET A 1 -9.27 38.31 19.90
C MET A 1 -10.28 38.42 18.78
N GLN A 2 -10.02 37.73 17.68
CA GLN A 2 -10.77 37.84 16.43
C GLN A 2 -10.67 36.45 15.81
N GLU A 3 -11.81 35.78 15.65
CA GLU A 3 -11.91 34.43 15.08
C GLU A 3 -11.47 34.43 13.61
N PRO A 4 -10.72 33.41 13.14
CA PRO A 4 -10.49 33.22 11.73
C PRO A 4 -11.66 32.46 11.09
N ASN A 5 -12.27 33.17 10.15
CA ASN A 5 -13.33 32.80 9.22
C ASN A 5 -12.94 31.59 8.35
N ASN A 6 -13.80 30.57 8.30
CA ASN A 6 -13.55 29.27 7.65
C ASN A 6 -14.32 29.08 6.33
N ASP A 7 -14.52 30.16 5.57
CA ASP A 7 -15.29 30.16 4.30
C ASP A 7 -14.40 30.40 3.07
N ARG A 8 -13.55 29.42 2.72
CA ARG A 8 -12.77 29.51 1.47
C ARG A 8 -12.68 28.25 0.61
N PHE A 9 -13.61 27.30 0.78
CA PHE A 9 -13.70 26.11 -0.08
C PHE A 9 -14.99 26.02 -0.92
N SER A 10 -15.82 27.07 -0.98
CA SER A 10 -17.15 27.02 -1.63
C SER A 10 -17.36 27.95 -2.83
N LYS A 11 -16.32 28.35 -3.59
CA LYS A 11 -16.53 29.10 -4.84
C LYS A 11 -15.61 28.65 -5.96
N GLU A 12 -16.21 27.90 -6.87
CA GLU A 12 -15.85 27.50 -8.25
C GLU A 12 -16.35 26.06 -8.36
N ILE A 13 -17.49 25.74 -8.97
CA ILE A 13 -17.77 25.84 -10.41
C ILE A 13 -19.29 25.99 -10.56
N GLN A 14 -19.75 27.22 -10.86
CA GLN A 14 -20.90 27.43 -11.73
C GLN A 14 -20.34 27.77 -13.11
N ASP A 15 -21.06 27.36 -14.15
CA ASP A 15 -20.78 27.53 -15.57
C ASP A 15 -19.88 26.46 -16.20
N VAL A 16 -20.50 25.48 -16.85
CA VAL A 16 -20.44 25.27 -18.32
C VAL A 16 -21.60 24.32 -18.66
N GLU A 17 -22.61 24.91 -19.29
CA GLU A 17 -23.74 24.29 -19.95
C GLU A 17 -23.32 23.79 -21.35
N ASN A 18 -23.93 22.68 -21.78
CA ASN A 18 -24.12 22.16 -23.14
C ASN A 18 -22.91 22.11 -24.10
N THR A 19 -22.42 20.89 -24.37
CA THR A 19 -22.09 20.50 -25.75
C THR A 19 -22.38 19.01 -25.96
N GLU A 20 -23.39 18.77 -26.77
CA GLU A 20 -23.80 17.50 -27.36
C GLU A 20 -22.69 17.00 -28.30
N VAL A 21 -22.22 15.76 -28.15
CA VAL A 21 -21.28 15.11 -29.08
C VAL A 21 -21.90 13.82 -29.60
N THR A 22 -22.26 13.88 -30.88
CA THR A 22 -22.78 12.81 -31.73
C THR A 22 -21.73 11.71 -31.95
N VAL A 23 -22.11 10.45 -31.75
CA VAL A 23 -21.29 9.25 -32.03
C VAL A 23 -21.70 8.67 -33.40
N PRO A 24 -20.76 8.35 -34.31
CA PRO A 24 -21.06 7.53 -35.50
C PRO A 24 -20.90 6.02 -35.22
N PRO A 25 -21.59 5.15 -35.99
CA PRO A 25 -21.84 3.75 -35.63
C PRO A 25 -20.69 2.79 -35.92
N VAL A 26 -20.71 1.66 -35.21
CA VAL A 26 -19.79 0.51 -35.32
C VAL A 26 -20.33 -0.46 -36.38
N ASP A 27 -19.51 -0.81 -37.36
CA ASP A 27 -19.80 -1.85 -38.35
C ASP A 27 -19.61 -3.26 -37.80
N GLU A 28 -20.60 -4.08 -38.12
CA GLU A 28 -20.80 -5.49 -37.80
C GLU A 28 -20.27 -6.35 -38.95
N HIS A 29 -19.35 -7.30 -38.69
CA HIS A 29 -19.14 -8.42 -39.60
C HIS A 29 -18.89 -9.75 -38.87
N ALA A 30 -19.79 -10.68 -39.18
CA ALA A 30 -19.87 -12.07 -38.77
C ALA A 30 -18.83 -12.98 -39.43
N SER A 31 -18.47 -14.10 -38.80
CA SER A 31 -18.90 -15.44 -39.24
C SER A 31 -18.18 -16.62 -38.58
N ALA A 32 -19.02 -17.62 -38.28
CA ALA A 32 -18.83 -19.07 -38.37
C ALA A 32 -18.04 -19.82 -37.28
N GLU A 33 -18.80 -20.36 -36.32
CA GLU A 33 -18.52 -21.63 -35.65
C GLU A 33 -18.62 -22.82 -36.62
N THR A 34 -17.82 -23.87 -36.37
CA THR A 34 -18.10 -25.22 -36.89
C THR A 34 -17.83 -26.25 -35.79
N THR A 35 -18.81 -27.12 -35.59
CA THR A 35 -18.96 -28.05 -34.48
C THR A 35 -18.36 -29.44 -34.79
N SER A 36 -17.70 -30.01 -33.78
CA SER A 36 -17.80 -31.39 -33.24
C SER A 36 -17.74 -32.65 -34.13
N LYS A 37 -16.84 -33.58 -33.73
CA LYS A 37 -16.98 -35.06 -33.54
C LYS A 37 -15.59 -35.70 -33.73
N SER A 38 -15.10 -36.75 -33.07
CA SER A 38 -15.71 -37.85 -32.29
C SER A 38 -14.62 -38.60 -31.48
N THR A 39 -15.12 -39.42 -30.55
CA THR A 39 -14.53 -40.30 -29.52
C THR A 39 -13.39 -41.26 -29.93
N PRO A 40 -12.46 -41.64 -29.01
CA PRO A 40 -11.48 -42.71 -29.22
C PRO A 40 -11.89 -44.04 -28.55
N ALA A 41 -11.47 -45.19 -29.07
CA ALA A 41 -11.06 -46.36 -28.26
C ALA A 41 -10.50 -47.58 -29.06
N PHE A 42 -9.65 -48.34 -28.34
CA PHE A 42 -9.26 -49.76 -28.48
C PHE A 42 -7.96 -50.18 -29.22
N THR A 43 -6.91 -50.32 -28.40
CA THR A 43 -6.05 -51.50 -28.13
C THR A 43 -5.20 -52.23 -29.19
N LYS A 44 -3.88 -52.14 -28.96
CA LYS A 44 -2.84 -53.18 -28.75
C LYS A 44 -2.80 -54.48 -29.57
N LYS A 45 -1.69 -54.68 -30.30
CA LYS A 45 -0.55 -55.64 -30.11
C LYS A 45 0.30 -55.67 -31.41
N ALA A 46 1.55 -56.13 -31.54
CA ALA A 46 2.76 -56.32 -30.73
C ALA A 46 3.66 -57.35 -31.48
N ARG A 47 4.93 -57.03 -31.82
CA ARG A 47 6.12 -57.93 -31.97
C ARG A 47 7.16 -57.23 -32.89
N SER A 48 8.48 -57.41 -32.80
CA SER A 48 9.43 -58.25 -32.04
C SER A 48 10.79 -57.52 -32.07
N GLN A 49 11.73 -57.60 -31.12
CA GLN A 49 12.83 -58.59 -30.95
C GLN A 49 13.91 -57.75 -30.22
N SER A 50 14.43 -58.09 -29.05
CA SER A 50 15.63 -58.93 -28.89
C SER A 50 15.91 -59.08 -27.38
N ARG A 51 15.85 -60.31 -26.89
CA ARG A 51 16.00 -60.66 -25.46
C ARG A 51 17.44 -60.89 -24.93
N PRO A 52 18.56 -60.76 -25.68
CA PRO A 52 19.89 -60.89 -25.06
C PRO A 52 20.54 -59.55 -24.62
N VAL A 53 20.06 -58.39 -25.09
CA VAL A 53 20.70 -57.08 -24.78
C VAL A 53 20.33 -56.55 -23.39
N PHE A 54 19.10 -56.80 -22.93
CA PHE A 54 18.61 -56.28 -21.64
C PHE A 54 19.30 -56.94 -20.44
N VAL A 55 19.70 -58.21 -20.55
CA VAL A 55 20.40 -58.94 -19.48
C VAL A 55 21.84 -58.41 -19.31
N LEU A 56 22.50 -58.04 -20.41
CA LEU A 56 23.85 -57.48 -20.37
C LEU A 56 23.87 -56.06 -19.76
N ILE A 57 22.89 -55.22 -20.10
CA ILE A 57 22.75 -53.87 -19.52
C ILE A 57 22.43 -53.95 -18.02
N LEU A 58 21.56 -54.87 -17.60
CA LEU A 58 21.22 -55.04 -16.18
C LEU A 58 22.43 -55.51 -15.36
N ALA A 59 23.27 -56.41 -15.91
CA ALA A 59 24.46 -56.89 -15.24
C ALA A 59 25.52 -55.78 -15.04
N ILE A 60 25.72 -54.92 -16.05
CA ILE A 60 26.64 -53.77 -15.97
C ILE A 60 26.11 -52.70 -15.00
N PHE A 61 24.80 -52.49 -14.95
CA PHE A 61 24.20 -51.53 -14.02
C PHE A 61 24.33 -52.00 -12.55
N MET A 62 24.18 -53.30 -12.28
CA MET A 62 24.31 -53.85 -10.93
C MET A 62 25.75 -53.86 -10.43
N THR A 63 26.75 -54.07 -11.30
CA THR A 63 28.17 -53.96 -10.90
C THR A 63 28.59 -52.51 -10.66
N ALA A 64 28.08 -51.56 -11.45
CA ALA A 64 28.31 -50.12 -11.22
C ALA A 64 27.66 -49.61 -9.91
N LEU A 65 26.45 -50.07 -9.59
CA LEU A 65 25.78 -49.74 -8.32
C LEU A 65 26.50 -50.35 -7.11
N GLY A 66 26.99 -51.59 -7.20
CA GLY A 66 27.77 -52.22 -6.14
C GLY A 66 29.08 -51.49 -5.82
N ALA A 67 29.80 -51.04 -6.85
CA ALA A 67 31.03 -50.26 -6.68
C ALA A 67 30.75 -48.86 -6.08
N PHE A 68 29.66 -48.21 -6.47
CA PHE A 68 29.30 -46.89 -5.97
C PHE A 68 28.88 -46.92 -4.49
N VAL A 69 28.09 -47.93 -4.08
CA VAL A 69 27.70 -48.09 -2.67
C VAL A 69 28.91 -48.46 -1.80
N GLY A 70 29.83 -49.30 -2.30
CA GLY A 70 31.07 -49.64 -1.59
C GLY A 70 31.98 -48.44 -1.34
N ILE A 71 32.14 -47.54 -2.32
CA ILE A 71 32.95 -46.32 -2.18
C ILE A 71 32.32 -45.33 -1.19
N VAL A 72 31.00 -45.17 -1.21
CA VAL A 72 30.28 -44.25 -0.30
C VAL A 72 30.37 -44.75 1.14
N VAL A 73 30.19 -46.06 1.38
CA VAL A 73 30.32 -46.64 2.73
C VAL A 73 31.77 -46.60 3.21
N TYR A 74 32.74 -46.90 2.35
CA TYR A 74 34.16 -46.84 2.72
C TYR A 74 34.61 -45.42 3.07
N LYS A 75 34.22 -44.41 2.28
CA LYS A 75 34.52 -43.00 2.60
C LYS A 75 33.81 -42.50 3.86
N ALA A 76 32.58 -42.92 4.11
CA ALA A 76 31.83 -42.48 5.28
C ALA A 76 32.33 -43.13 6.59
N TYR A 77 32.86 -44.35 6.54
CA TYR A 77 33.25 -45.10 7.75
C TYR A 77 34.75 -45.16 8.02
N PHE A 78 35.61 -45.18 6.99
CA PHE A 78 37.05 -45.39 7.15
C PHE A 78 37.91 -44.15 6.86
N GLU A 79 37.42 -43.20 6.07
CA GLU A 79 38.05 -41.87 5.89
C GLU A 79 37.40 -40.83 6.82
N ARG A 80 37.41 -41.07 8.13
CA ARG A 80 37.19 -39.97 9.08
C ARG A 80 38.48 -39.13 9.13
N PRO A 81 38.55 -37.92 8.56
CA PRO A 81 39.56 -36.98 9.01
C PRO A 81 39.33 -36.75 10.51
N ALA A 82 40.42 -36.71 11.27
CA ALA A 82 40.38 -36.40 12.69
C ALA A 82 39.49 -35.18 12.91
N THR A 83 38.59 -35.26 13.89
CA THR A 83 37.72 -34.17 14.30
C THR A 83 38.59 -33.05 14.87
N GLU A 84 39.10 -32.19 13.99
CA GLU A 84 39.54 -30.86 14.38
C GLU A 84 38.27 -30.10 14.80
N ALA A 85 38.29 -29.57 16.02
CA ALA A 85 37.24 -28.70 16.51
C ALA A 85 36.94 -27.62 15.45
N PRO A 86 35.67 -27.29 15.18
CA PRO A 86 35.36 -26.30 14.18
C PRO A 86 36.01 -25.00 14.60
N VAL A 87 37.04 -24.57 13.85
CA VAL A 87 37.51 -23.19 13.88
C VAL A 87 36.30 -22.38 13.46
N VAL A 88 35.67 -21.73 14.44
CA VAL A 88 34.59 -20.78 14.22
C VAL A 88 35.19 -19.69 13.34
N ALA A 89 35.00 -19.80 12.03
CA ALA A 89 35.21 -18.71 11.12
C ALA A 89 34.44 -17.51 11.71
N PRO A 90 35.04 -16.32 11.84
CA PRO A 90 34.32 -15.15 12.29
C PRO A 90 33.06 -15.05 11.44
N GLN A 91 31.89 -15.27 12.04
CA GLN A 91 30.63 -14.99 11.37
C GLN A 91 30.64 -13.49 11.19
N THR A 92 30.99 -13.02 9.99
CA THR A 92 30.79 -11.62 9.62
C THR A 92 29.33 -11.34 9.96
N PRO A 93 29.04 -10.38 10.87
CA PRO A 93 27.68 -10.10 11.26
C PRO A 93 26.87 -9.91 9.98
N LYS A 94 25.83 -10.74 9.79
CA LYS A 94 24.90 -10.55 8.67
C LYS A 94 24.47 -9.08 8.75
N PRO A 95 24.68 -8.26 7.70
CA PRO A 95 24.37 -6.85 7.76
C PRO A 95 22.92 -6.70 8.24
N THR A 96 22.71 -5.98 9.34
CA THR A 96 21.36 -5.68 9.81
C THR A 96 20.60 -5.07 8.64
N PRO A 97 19.44 -5.63 8.24
CA PRO A 97 18.67 -5.06 7.15
C PRO A 97 18.41 -3.58 7.46
N ILE A 98 18.71 -2.72 6.48
CA ILE A 98 18.37 -1.30 6.57
C ILE A 98 16.85 -1.21 6.64
N THR A 99 16.32 -0.55 7.68
CA THR A 99 14.89 -0.28 7.86
C THR A 99 14.64 1.22 7.87
N ALA A 100 13.41 1.63 7.56
CA ALA A 100 12.98 3.02 7.64
C ALA A 100 13.29 3.65 9.01
N LYS A 101 13.07 2.89 10.11
CA LYS A 101 13.41 3.34 11.46
C LYS A 101 14.90 3.63 11.61
N THR A 102 15.76 2.70 11.21
CA THR A 102 17.22 2.89 11.34
C THR A 102 17.74 4.04 10.48
N LEU A 103 17.13 4.30 9.33
CA LEU A 103 17.48 5.46 8.50
C LEU A 103 17.12 6.76 9.21
N ILE A 104 15.89 6.86 9.72
CA ILE A 104 15.40 8.06 10.42
C ILE A 104 16.15 8.29 11.72
N ASP A 105 16.44 7.25 12.52
CA ASP A 105 17.21 7.39 13.75
C ASP A 105 18.59 8.01 13.46
N LYS A 106 19.23 7.58 12.37
CA LYS A 106 20.51 8.14 11.95
C LYS A 106 20.37 9.60 11.51
N ILE A 107 19.38 9.91 10.68
CA ILE A 107 19.11 11.29 10.24
C ILE A 107 18.83 12.19 11.44
N LYS A 108 17.91 11.78 12.32
CA LYS A 108 17.53 12.49 13.54
C LYS A 108 18.72 12.77 14.47
N SER A 109 19.70 11.88 14.55
CA SER A 109 20.91 12.09 15.35
C SER A 109 21.91 13.09 14.75
N ASN A 110 21.71 13.48 13.48
CA ASN A 110 22.66 14.26 12.70
C ASN A 110 22.11 15.61 12.20
N VAL A 111 20.82 15.90 12.46
CA VAL A 111 20.24 17.22 12.17
C VAL A 111 20.82 18.30 13.08
N LYS A 112 20.88 19.53 12.55
CA LYS A 112 21.47 20.70 13.20
C LYS A 112 20.41 21.73 13.59
N ALA A 113 19.33 21.86 12.82
CA ALA A 113 18.24 22.75 13.21
C ALA A 113 17.43 22.14 14.37
N GLU A 114 16.65 22.98 15.03
CA GLU A 114 15.85 22.58 16.19
C GLU A 114 14.81 21.54 15.79
N GLN A 115 14.77 20.41 16.51
CA GLN A 115 13.79 19.36 16.24
C GLN A 115 12.41 19.80 16.72
N VAL A 116 11.43 19.63 15.84
CA VAL A 116 10.03 19.91 16.16
C VAL A 116 9.44 18.74 16.91
N GLU A 117 8.67 19.02 17.96
CA GLU A 117 7.97 17.99 18.70
C GLU A 117 6.85 17.37 17.84
N ILE A 118 6.90 16.05 17.74
CA ILE A 118 5.98 15.25 16.94
C ILE A 118 4.76 14.90 17.79
N GLY A 119 3.58 15.16 17.25
CA GLY A 119 2.26 14.85 17.82
C GLY A 119 1.61 13.63 17.17
N GLU A 120 0.33 13.76 16.83
CA GLU A 120 -0.49 12.65 16.37
C GLU A 120 -0.34 12.34 14.87
N ARG A 121 -0.67 11.11 14.50
CA ARG A 121 -0.73 10.67 13.12
C ARG A 121 -2.04 11.08 12.45
N ALA A 122 -1.95 11.57 11.23
CA ALA A 122 -3.08 11.86 10.34
C ALA A 122 -2.81 11.28 8.93
N GLY A 123 -3.30 10.06 8.68
CA GLY A 123 -3.13 9.38 7.39
C GLY A 123 -1.66 9.08 7.05
N ALA A 124 -1.19 9.63 5.92
CA ALA A 124 0.20 9.55 5.46
C ALA A 124 1.15 10.55 6.13
N SER A 125 0.63 11.36 7.06
CA SER A 125 1.37 12.44 7.72
C SER A 125 1.36 12.27 9.23
N THR A 126 2.36 12.83 9.89
CA THR A 126 2.33 13.08 11.33
C THR A 126 2.31 14.57 11.56
N LEU A 127 1.51 15.02 12.53
CA LEU A 127 1.33 16.41 12.88
C LEU A 127 2.24 16.81 14.03
N THR A 128 2.50 18.10 14.19
CA THR A 128 3.05 18.70 15.41
C THR A 128 1.94 18.85 16.46
N LYS A 129 2.30 19.25 17.69
CA LYS A 129 1.30 19.61 18.72
C LYS A 129 0.34 20.71 18.25
N ASP A 130 0.85 21.66 17.48
CA ASP A 130 0.10 22.76 16.88
C ASP A 130 -0.68 22.37 15.61
N LYS A 131 -0.85 21.07 15.35
CA LYS A 131 -1.59 20.51 14.20
C LYS A 131 -1.02 20.91 12.82
N LEU A 132 0.24 21.29 12.75
CA LEU A 132 0.96 21.48 11.48
C LEU A 132 1.58 20.17 11.01
N VAL A 133 1.78 19.96 9.71
CA VAL A 133 2.51 18.77 9.23
C VAL A 133 3.95 18.82 9.76
N ALA A 134 4.37 17.75 10.44
CA ALA A 134 5.74 17.54 10.90
C ALA A 134 6.53 16.77 9.83
N TYR A 135 5.98 15.66 9.35
CA TYR A 135 6.52 14.92 8.21
C TYR A 135 5.42 14.08 7.58
N SER A 136 5.68 13.62 6.36
CA SER A 136 4.84 12.67 5.64
C SER A 136 5.70 11.59 4.99
N VAL A 137 5.06 10.52 4.55
CA VAL A 137 5.65 9.45 3.76
C VAL A 137 4.92 9.32 2.41
N PRO A 138 5.56 8.77 1.37
CA PRO A 138 4.89 8.61 0.08
C PRO A 138 3.63 7.75 0.20
N ILE A 139 2.60 8.08 -0.58
CA ILE A 139 1.56 7.10 -0.90
C ILE A 139 2.18 6.11 -1.88
N TYR A 140 2.03 4.80 -1.62
CA TYR A 140 2.71 3.76 -2.38
C TYR A 140 1.75 2.64 -2.78
N LYS A 141 1.92 2.09 -3.99
CA LYS A 141 1.19 0.93 -4.48
C LYS A 141 2.03 -0.34 -4.28
N PRO A 142 1.71 -1.19 -3.29
CA PRO A 142 2.45 -2.42 -3.08
C PRO A 142 2.25 -3.39 -4.24
N SER A 143 3.29 -4.18 -4.55
CA SER A 143 3.20 -5.21 -5.58
C SER A 143 2.06 -6.20 -5.28
N GLY A 144 1.29 -6.57 -6.31
CA GLY A 144 0.11 -7.43 -6.18
C GLY A 144 -1.20 -6.72 -5.81
N TYR A 145 -1.19 -5.38 -5.68
CA TYR A 145 -2.38 -4.57 -5.42
C TYR A 145 -2.61 -3.57 -6.55
N THR A 146 -3.88 -3.25 -6.80
CA THR A 146 -4.31 -2.29 -7.83
C THR A 146 -4.50 -0.87 -7.31
N PHE A 147 -4.43 -0.67 -5.99
CA PHE A 147 -4.59 0.62 -5.32
C PHE A 147 -3.34 0.99 -4.53
N SER A 148 -3.11 2.29 -4.37
CA SER A 148 -2.08 2.82 -3.47
C SER A 148 -2.61 2.98 -2.05
N THR A 149 -1.73 2.96 -1.06
CA THR A 149 -2.10 3.10 0.34
C THR A 149 -1.03 3.82 1.17
N VAL A 150 -1.35 4.01 2.45
CA VAL A 150 -0.45 4.54 3.48
C VAL A 150 0.12 3.38 4.31
N PRO A 151 1.30 3.53 4.93
CA PRO A 151 1.91 2.42 5.66
C PRO A 151 1.29 2.25 7.05
N ALA A 152 1.30 1.05 7.64
CA ALA A 152 0.81 0.84 9.01
C ALA A 152 1.68 1.55 10.06
N GLU A 153 2.98 1.60 9.82
CA GLU A 153 4.02 2.26 10.61
C GLU A 153 4.88 3.16 9.71
N MET A 154 5.26 4.33 10.25
CA MET A 154 6.14 5.28 9.59
C MET A 154 6.99 6.02 10.63
N PHE A 155 8.15 6.49 10.19
CA PHE A 155 9.13 7.15 11.03
C PHE A 155 9.52 8.48 10.37
N GLY A 156 9.80 9.49 11.17
CA GLY A 156 10.29 10.74 10.62
C GLY A 156 10.91 11.67 11.65
N VAL A 157 11.55 12.69 11.12
CA VAL A 157 12.09 13.83 11.85
C VAL A 157 11.69 15.11 11.12
N SER A 158 11.38 16.13 11.92
CA SER A 158 11.14 17.46 11.43
C SER A 158 12.03 18.42 12.18
N THR A 159 12.65 19.36 11.47
CA THR A 159 13.40 20.45 12.08
C THR A 159 12.89 21.80 11.61
N SER A 160 13.02 22.83 12.44
CA SER A 160 12.63 24.19 12.09
C SER A 160 13.72 25.21 12.39
N SER A 161 13.80 26.25 11.56
CA SER A 161 14.66 27.41 11.81
C SER A 161 14.17 28.63 11.04
N SER A 162 14.38 29.82 11.59
CA SER A 162 14.27 31.08 10.82
C SER A 162 15.37 31.20 9.76
N THR A 163 16.46 30.43 9.88
CA THR A 163 17.61 30.44 8.97
C THR A 163 17.48 29.30 7.96
N GLN A 164 17.18 29.64 6.70
CA GLN A 164 16.99 28.66 5.61
C GLN A 164 18.17 27.69 5.47
N SER A 165 19.40 28.20 5.50
CA SER A 165 20.61 27.41 5.26
C SER A 165 20.84 26.30 6.30
N LEU A 166 20.34 26.45 7.52
CA LEU A 166 20.39 25.38 8.53
C LEU A 166 19.48 24.22 8.16
N VAL A 167 18.26 24.53 7.72
CA VAL A 167 17.28 23.50 7.29
C VAL A 167 17.74 22.85 5.98
N GLU A 168 18.32 23.62 5.06
CA GLU A 168 18.90 23.08 3.83
C GLU A 168 20.08 22.14 4.10
N ALA A 169 20.90 22.41 5.12
CA ALA A 169 21.98 21.51 5.52
C ALA A 169 21.43 20.16 6.04
N ASP A 170 20.35 20.18 6.83
CA ASP A 170 19.68 18.96 7.30
C ASP A 170 19.09 18.15 6.13
N ILE A 171 18.44 18.85 5.19
CA ILE A 171 17.91 18.25 3.96
C ILE A 171 19.04 17.63 3.12
N ALA A 172 20.14 18.36 2.90
CA ALA A 172 21.27 17.89 2.12
C ALA A 172 21.90 16.63 2.75
N PHE A 173 22.06 16.61 4.08
CA PHE A 173 22.52 15.43 4.80
C PHE A 173 21.57 14.24 4.59
N ALA A 174 20.26 14.45 4.76
CA ALA A 174 19.27 13.39 4.58
C ALA A 174 19.33 12.81 3.16
N LYS A 175 19.34 13.66 2.13
CA LYS A 175 19.44 13.25 0.72
C LYS A 175 20.69 12.39 0.46
N GLN A 176 21.87 12.89 0.83
CA GLN A 176 23.13 12.16 0.67
C GLN A 176 23.14 10.82 1.42
N TYR A 177 22.61 10.81 2.65
CA TYR A 177 22.54 9.61 3.45
C TYR A 177 21.61 8.57 2.83
N LEU A 178 20.40 8.95 2.39
CA LEU A 178 19.46 8.04 1.73
C LEU A 178 20.05 7.45 0.44
N GLU A 179 20.70 8.28 -0.39
CA GLU A 179 21.38 7.84 -1.61
C GLU A 179 22.52 6.87 -1.31
N SER A 180 23.32 7.13 -0.27
CA SER A 180 24.38 6.21 0.17
C SER A 180 23.87 4.84 0.65
N LYS A 181 22.57 4.75 0.97
CA LYS A 181 21.88 3.51 1.34
C LYS A 181 21.13 2.86 0.17
N GLY A 182 21.35 3.36 -1.05
CA GLY A 182 20.80 2.80 -2.27
C GLY A 182 19.36 3.19 -2.56
N LEU A 183 18.81 4.22 -1.91
CA LEU A 183 17.54 4.81 -2.31
C LEU A 183 17.76 5.74 -3.50
N LYS A 184 16.91 5.64 -4.51
CA LYS A 184 16.94 6.47 -5.70
C LYS A 184 16.02 7.67 -5.52
N ALA A 185 16.51 8.86 -5.87
CA ALA A 185 15.69 10.05 -5.94
C ALA A 185 14.77 9.99 -7.17
N ASP A 186 13.50 10.32 -6.96
CA ASP A 186 12.59 10.68 -8.05
C ASP A 186 12.70 12.18 -8.37
N LYS A 187 11.88 12.68 -9.29
CA LYS A 187 11.81 14.09 -9.64
C LYS A 187 11.46 14.95 -8.43
N THR A 188 12.26 15.99 -8.20
CA THR A 188 11.94 17.02 -7.21
C THR A 188 10.77 17.88 -7.70
N THR A 189 9.79 18.09 -6.83
CA THR A 189 8.60 18.91 -7.06
C THR A 189 8.59 20.15 -6.17
N THR A 190 7.82 21.16 -6.59
CA THR A 190 7.56 22.38 -5.82
C THR A 190 6.06 22.63 -5.81
N ASP A 191 5.54 23.20 -4.72
CA ASP A 191 4.12 23.50 -4.59
C ASP A 191 3.95 24.73 -3.69
N THR A 192 3.79 25.89 -4.34
CA THR A 192 3.67 27.18 -3.67
C THR A 192 2.36 27.34 -2.92
N GLN A 193 1.28 26.63 -3.32
CA GLN A 193 0.00 26.69 -2.63
C GLN A 193 0.08 26.02 -1.26
N ASN A 194 0.86 24.94 -1.17
CA ASN A 194 1.08 24.18 0.06
C ASN A 194 2.39 24.54 0.78
N ASN A 195 3.02 25.67 0.42
CA ASN A 195 4.26 26.16 1.02
C ASN A 195 5.47 25.21 0.87
N ILE A 196 5.46 24.32 -0.13
CA ILE A 196 6.53 23.37 -0.43
C ILE A 196 7.54 24.04 -1.34
N VAL A 197 8.73 24.30 -0.80
CA VAL A 197 9.87 24.85 -1.56
C VAL A 197 10.51 23.78 -2.42
N GLN A 198 10.69 22.58 -1.87
CA GLN A 198 11.13 21.40 -2.60
C GLN A 198 10.63 20.14 -1.89
N GLU A 199 10.26 19.14 -2.68
CA GLU A 199 9.97 17.79 -2.21
C GLU A 199 10.62 16.78 -3.15
N THR A 200 11.29 15.78 -2.60
CA THR A 200 11.88 14.69 -3.36
C THR A 200 11.47 13.37 -2.71
N VAL A 201 10.92 12.44 -3.50
CA VAL A 201 10.67 11.07 -3.07
C VAL A 201 11.96 10.26 -3.26
N TYR A 202 12.32 9.47 -2.25
CA TYR A 202 13.45 8.56 -2.27
C TYR A 202 12.94 7.13 -2.08
N SER A 203 13.29 6.21 -2.97
CA SER A 203 12.75 4.85 -2.91
C SER A 203 13.74 3.76 -3.31
N ASN A 204 13.52 2.58 -2.76
CA ASN A 204 14.00 1.31 -3.29
C ASN A 204 12.91 0.24 -3.07
N ASP A 205 13.22 -1.03 -3.32
CA ASP A 205 12.25 -2.12 -3.18
C ASP A 205 11.73 -2.30 -1.73
N ASN A 206 12.47 -1.80 -0.74
CA ASN A 206 12.20 -2.04 0.68
C ASN A 206 11.72 -0.81 1.44
N ILE A 207 12.00 0.41 0.98
CA ILE A 207 11.79 1.65 1.74
C ILE A 207 11.30 2.76 0.81
N GLN A 208 10.33 3.52 1.31
CA GLN A 208 9.76 4.70 0.67
C GLN A 208 9.94 5.91 1.60
N CYS A 209 10.55 6.98 1.12
CA CYS A 209 10.83 8.19 1.89
C CYS A 209 10.42 9.48 1.15
N ILE A 210 10.07 10.52 1.90
CA ILE A 210 9.95 11.90 1.45
C ILE A 210 11.01 12.73 2.15
N VAL A 211 11.69 13.59 1.40
CA VAL A 211 12.52 14.68 1.92
C VAL A 211 11.97 15.99 1.37
N ARG A 212 11.45 16.84 2.25
CA ARG A 212 10.77 18.09 1.89
C ARG A 212 11.27 19.27 2.70
N LEU A 213 11.43 20.41 2.03
CA LEU A 213 11.62 21.73 2.62
C LEU A 213 10.33 22.53 2.43
N SER A 214 9.80 23.09 3.50
CA SER A 214 8.69 24.03 3.44
C SER A 214 9.04 25.39 4.04
N HIS A 215 8.28 26.41 3.66
CA HIS A 215 8.41 27.77 4.18
C HIS A 215 7.09 28.25 4.77
N HIS A 216 7.06 28.46 6.07
CA HIS A 216 5.89 28.95 6.80
C HIS A 216 6.16 30.35 7.36
N SER A 217 5.12 31.01 7.90
CA SER A 217 5.26 32.33 8.54
C SER A 217 6.26 32.34 9.70
N THR A 218 6.52 31.18 10.32
CA THR A 218 7.46 31.01 11.43
C THR A 218 8.87 30.60 10.99
N GLY A 219 9.13 30.51 9.69
CA GLY A 219 10.44 30.17 9.10
C GLY A 219 10.40 28.92 8.21
N TYR A 220 11.55 28.26 8.10
CA TYR A 220 11.74 27.08 7.26
C TYR A 220 11.60 25.81 8.07
N ARG A 221 11.10 24.73 7.45
CA ARG A 221 10.96 23.42 8.07
C ARG A 221 11.43 22.29 7.16
N SER A 222 12.20 21.35 7.72
CA SER A 222 12.50 20.07 7.10
C SER A 222 11.43 19.06 7.48
N HIS A 223 11.07 18.22 6.51
CA HIS A 223 10.12 17.11 6.67
C HIS A 223 10.80 15.90 6.07
N ILE A 224 11.26 14.99 6.92
CA ILE A 224 11.95 13.78 6.48
C ILE A 224 11.21 12.60 7.07
N GLY A 225 10.50 11.86 6.22
CA GLY A 225 9.71 10.71 6.63
C GLY A 225 10.05 9.49 5.78
N CYS A 226 10.09 8.31 6.40
CA CYS A 226 10.32 7.04 5.75
C CYS A 226 9.38 5.95 6.29
N ALA A 227 9.03 5.00 5.45
CA ALA A 227 8.34 3.77 5.85
C ALA A 227 8.84 2.57 5.04
N ASP A 228 8.84 1.40 5.68
CA ASP A 228 9.18 0.14 5.03
C ASP A 228 8.05 -0.29 4.08
N ALA A 229 8.39 -0.83 2.91
CA ALA A 229 7.45 -1.32 1.90
C ALA A 229 6.51 -2.40 2.48
N SER A 230 7.01 -3.24 3.39
CA SER A 230 6.23 -4.25 4.14
C SER A 230 5.10 -3.63 4.96
N SER A 231 5.29 -2.42 5.47
CA SER A 231 4.30 -1.66 6.23
C SER A 231 3.09 -1.27 5.37
N TYR A 232 3.31 -0.94 4.09
CA TYR A 232 2.23 -0.70 3.12
C TYR A 232 1.51 -1.99 2.74
N VAL A 233 2.24 -3.09 2.56
CA VAL A 233 1.65 -4.42 2.30
C VAL A 233 0.70 -4.81 3.44
N ASN A 234 1.06 -4.54 4.70
CA ASN A 234 0.20 -4.83 5.84
C ASN A 234 -1.12 -4.05 5.79
N THR A 235 -1.08 -2.75 5.50
CA THR A 235 -2.30 -1.95 5.29
C THR A 235 -3.11 -2.47 4.11
N ALA A 236 -2.46 -2.73 2.97
CA ALA A 236 -3.12 -3.20 1.75
C ALA A 236 -3.83 -4.54 1.95
N LYS A 237 -3.26 -5.47 2.73
CA LYS A 237 -3.94 -6.72 3.12
C LYS A 237 -5.25 -6.47 3.87
N GLN A 238 -5.27 -5.51 4.80
CA GLN A 238 -6.48 -5.16 5.55
C GLN A 238 -7.53 -4.48 4.67
N LEU A 239 -7.08 -3.66 3.72
CA LEU A 239 -7.96 -2.92 2.81
C LEU A 239 -8.51 -3.76 1.66
N LYS A 240 -7.86 -4.87 1.29
CA LYS A 240 -8.25 -5.74 0.18
C LYS A 240 -9.76 -6.06 0.13
N PRO A 241 -10.40 -6.55 1.20
CA PRO A 241 -11.84 -6.85 1.13
C PRO A 241 -12.73 -5.60 1.01
N LEU A 242 -12.29 -4.44 1.53
CA LEU A 242 -13.01 -3.17 1.35
C LEU A 242 -12.87 -2.66 -0.09
N HIS A 243 -11.66 -2.76 -0.65
CA HIS A 243 -11.39 -2.44 -2.04
C HIS A 243 -12.24 -3.29 -2.99
N GLU A 244 -12.33 -4.60 -2.76
CA GLU A 244 -13.18 -5.50 -3.55
C GLU A 244 -14.67 -5.13 -3.46
N ALA A 245 -15.16 -4.81 -2.26
CA ALA A 245 -16.53 -4.34 -2.04
C ALA A 245 -16.82 -3.02 -2.79
N TYR A 246 -15.87 -2.09 -2.78
CA TYR A 246 -15.94 -0.83 -3.51
C TYR A 246 -16.03 -1.04 -5.02
N LEU A 247 -15.12 -1.84 -5.61
CA LEU A 247 -15.14 -2.11 -7.05
C LEU A 247 -16.40 -2.84 -7.50
N THR A 248 -17.00 -3.64 -6.62
CA THR A 248 -18.20 -4.43 -6.96
C THR A 248 -19.48 -3.59 -6.91
N SER A 249 -19.59 -2.65 -5.97
CA SER A 249 -20.89 -2.05 -5.63
C SER A 249 -20.96 -0.54 -5.81
N ALA A 250 -19.83 0.15 -5.96
CA ALA A 250 -19.87 1.56 -6.30
C ALA A 250 -20.40 1.75 -7.72
N GLN A 251 -21.21 2.79 -7.94
CA GLN A 251 -21.76 3.07 -9.28
C GLN A 251 -20.68 3.45 -10.28
N ASN A 252 -19.67 4.22 -9.83
CA ASN A 252 -18.54 4.69 -10.66
C ASN A 252 -17.22 4.47 -9.88
N PRO A 253 -16.73 3.23 -9.80
CA PRO A 253 -15.51 2.94 -9.06
C PRO A 253 -14.27 3.51 -9.76
N ILE A 254 -13.33 4.04 -8.97
CA ILE A 254 -12.01 4.43 -9.46
C ILE A 254 -11.17 3.16 -9.61
N HIS A 255 -10.88 2.78 -10.85
CA HIS A 255 -10.03 1.63 -11.16
C HIS A 255 -8.54 1.99 -11.14
N ASP A 256 -8.18 3.09 -11.80
CA ASP A 256 -6.79 3.52 -11.94
C ASP A 256 -6.46 4.67 -11.01
N GLY A 257 -5.35 4.55 -10.30
CA GLY A 257 -4.85 5.60 -9.41
C GLY A 257 -5.62 5.73 -8.10
N LEU A 258 -6.50 4.79 -7.76
CA LEU A 258 -7.17 4.77 -6.46
C LEU A 258 -6.15 4.75 -5.32
N SER A 259 -6.32 5.67 -4.37
CA SER A 259 -5.57 5.72 -3.12
C SER A 259 -6.53 5.47 -1.96
N MET A 260 -6.13 4.60 -1.02
CA MET A 260 -6.91 4.25 0.17
C MET A 260 -6.04 4.42 1.42
N GLY A 261 -6.49 5.25 2.36
CA GLY A 261 -5.91 5.38 3.70
C GLY A 261 -6.21 4.16 4.57
N SER A 262 -5.70 4.16 5.80
CA SER A 262 -6.02 3.11 6.78
C SER A 262 -7.52 3.06 7.07
N ALA A 263 -8.04 1.85 7.29
CA ALA A 263 -9.44 1.66 7.68
C ALA A 263 -9.64 1.85 9.19
N ILE A 264 -10.68 2.59 9.56
CA ILE A 264 -11.22 2.60 10.91
C ILE A 264 -12.37 1.59 10.94
N ILE A 265 -12.17 0.45 11.59
CA ILE A 265 -13.17 -0.63 11.66
C ILE A 265 -13.75 -0.69 13.08
N GLU A 266 -15.06 -0.59 13.19
CA GLU A 266 -15.76 -0.59 14.48
C GLU A 266 -16.94 -1.55 14.48
N ASN A 267 -17.25 -2.10 15.65
CA ASN A 267 -18.50 -2.84 15.85
C ASN A 267 -19.67 -1.86 15.93
N SER A 268 -20.80 -2.24 15.35
CA SER A 268 -22.06 -1.52 15.55
C SER A 268 -22.59 -1.72 16.96
N SER A 269 -23.51 -0.84 17.38
CA SER A 269 -24.37 -1.05 18.54
C SER A 269 -25.30 -2.26 18.37
N VAL A 270 -25.61 -2.65 17.13
CA VAL A 270 -26.34 -3.88 16.81
C VAL A 270 -25.37 -5.05 16.71
N ALA A 271 -25.57 -6.06 17.56
CA ALA A 271 -24.68 -7.21 17.65
C ALA A 271 -24.50 -7.94 16.31
N GLY A 272 -23.24 -8.27 15.98
CA GLY A 272 -22.90 -9.00 14.76
C GLY A 272 -22.68 -8.13 13.52
N TYR A 273 -22.89 -6.81 13.61
CA TYR A 273 -22.64 -5.85 12.53
C TYR A 273 -21.37 -5.05 12.77
N LYS A 274 -20.70 -4.65 11.68
CA LYS A 274 -19.54 -3.76 11.73
C LYS A 274 -19.65 -2.68 10.66
N ARG A 275 -18.94 -1.57 10.88
CA ARG A 275 -18.75 -0.50 9.92
C ARG A 275 -17.26 -0.27 9.69
N ALA A 276 -16.91 0.23 8.52
CA ALA A 276 -15.58 0.75 8.27
C ALA A 276 -15.63 2.11 7.58
N GLU A 277 -14.69 2.97 7.95
CA GLU A 277 -14.44 4.24 7.27
C GLU A 277 -13.04 4.22 6.68
N VAL A 278 -12.92 4.63 5.41
CA VAL A 278 -11.63 4.69 4.70
C VAL A 278 -11.53 6.03 3.99
N SER A 279 -10.44 6.77 4.21
CA SER A 279 -10.13 7.92 3.36
C SER A 279 -9.74 7.43 1.97
N MET A 280 -10.40 7.91 0.94
CA MET A 280 -10.20 7.48 -0.44
C MET A 280 -9.99 8.70 -1.33
N GLY A 281 -9.30 8.50 -2.44
CA GLY A 281 -9.08 9.55 -3.43
C GLY A 281 -8.43 8.98 -4.67
N SER A 282 -8.10 9.84 -5.61
CA SER A 282 -7.40 9.46 -6.83
C SER A 282 -6.08 10.21 -6.94
N ALA A 283 -5.01 9.48 -7.22
CA ALA A 283 -3.72 10.05 -7.60
C ALA A 283 -3.72 10.59 -9.04
N ASN A 284 -4.67 10.16 -9.87
CA ASN A 284 -4.66 10.38 -11.32
C ASN A 284 -5.88 11.16 -11.85
N SER A 285 -6.86 11.48 -11.00
CA SER A 285 -8.06 12.24 -11.40
C SER A 285 -8.23 13.51 -10.58
N LYS A 286 -8.99 14.48 -11.12
CA LYS A 286 -9.43 15.68 -10.39
C LYS A 286 -10.42 15.38 -9.26
N THR A 287 -10.72 14.11 -9.00
CA THR A 287 -11.62 13.70 -7.92
C THR A 287 -10.92 13.96 -6.59
N GLY A 288 -11.41 14.96 -5.87
CA GLY A 288 -10.95 15.27 -4.51
C GLY A 288 -11.10 14.08 -3.56
N GLY A 289 -10.44 14.15 -2.41
CA GLY A 289 -10.54 13.13 -1.38
C GLY A 289 -11.96 13.01 -0.84
N PHE A 290 -12.40 11.79 -0.53
CA PHE A 290 -13.68 11.49 0.11
C PHE A 290 -13.51 10.40 1.16
N LYS A 291 -14.50 10.27 2.04
CA LYS A 291 -14.60 9.18 3.00
C LYS A 291 -15.50 8.08 2.45
N GLY A 292 -14.93 6.91 2.21
CA GLY A 292 -15.66 5.69 1.87
C GLY A 292 -16.26 5.07 3.12
N LEU A 293 -17.57 4.81 3.08
CA LEU A 293 -18.32 4.12 4.13
C LEU A 293 -18.61 2.69 3.69
N PHE A 294 -18.29 1.73 4.55
CA PHE A 294 -18.49 0.31 4.33
C PHE A 294 -19.20 -0.32 5.52
N TYR A 295 -19.90 -1.43 5.29
CA TYR A 295 -20.49 -2.23 6.36
C TYR A 295 -20.24 -3.71 6.16
N GLN A 296 -20.23 -4.45 7.27
CA GLN A 296 -20.30 -5.90 7.30
C GLN A 296 -21.60 -6.31 7.98
N GLY A 297 -22.45 -6.98 7.19
CA GLY A 297 -23.78 -7.41 7.60
C GLY A 297 -23.81 -8.81 8.19
N SER A 298 -24.99 -9.40 8.13
CA SER A 298 -25.26 -10.77 8.57
C SER A 298 -24.44 -11.82 7.80
N ASP A 299 -24.16 -11.56 6.51
CA ASP A 299 -23.40 -12.41 5.61
C ASP A 299 -21.88 -12.42 5.84
N LYS A 300 -21.40 -11.60 6.79
CA LYS A 300 -19.97 -11.45 7.13
C LYS A 300 -19.07 -11.00 5.98
N LYS A 301 -19.65 -10.45 4.91
CA LYS A 301 -18.91 -9.83 3.81
C LYS A 301 -18.92 -8.31 3.95
N TRP A 302 -17.89 -7.66 3.41
CA TRP A 302 -17.85 -6.22 3.33
C TRP A 302 -18.65 -5.73 2.13
N HIS A 303 -19.42 -4.66 2.36
CA HIS A 303 -20.25 -4.01 1.36
C HIS A 303 -19.89 -2.52 1.33
N TRP A 304 -19.83 -1.96 0.12
CA TRP A 304 -19.75 -0.52 -0.07
C TRP A 304 -21.12 0.11 0.18
N LEU A 305 -21.14 1.20 0.94
CA LEU A 305 -22.34 2.01 1.14
C LEU A 305 -22.31 3.25 0.26
N ILE A 306 -21.39 4.17 0.55
CA ILE A 306 -21.33 5.48 -0.11
C ILE A 306 -19.96 6.14 0.10
N GLY A 307 -19.60 7.04 -0.81
CA GLY A 307 -18.49 7.98 -0.64
C GLY A 307 -19.04 9.36 -0.28
N THR A 308 -18.51 9.99 0.77
CA THR A 308 -19.00 11.27 1.26
C THR A 308 -17.88 12.22 1.65
N GLN A 309 -18.10 13.52 1.55
CA GLN A 309 -17.23 14.56 2.11
C GLN A 309 -17.83 15.23 3.36
N SER A 310 -19.11 14.96 3.66
CA SER A 310 -19.85 15.51 4.79
C SER A 310 -20.65 14.42 5.52
N ILE A 311 -21.37 14.79 6.59
CA ILE A 311 -22.28 13.87 7.27
C ILE A 311 -23.41 13.47 6.29
N PRO A 312 -23.59 12.17 5.97
CA PRO A 312 -24.64 11.74 5.05
C PRO A 312 -26.04 12.01 5.59
N THR A 313 -27.01 12.14 4.69
CA THR A 313 -28.42 12.16 5.08
C THR A 313 -28.83 10.79 5.62
N CYS A 314 -29.85 10.76 6.50
CA CYS A 314 -30.32 9.50 7.06
C CYS A 314 -30.92 8.57 5.98
N ALA A 315 -31.39 9.13 4.85
CA ALA A 315 -31.87 8.38 3.70
C ALA A 315 -30.76 7.59 2.97
N SER A 316 -29.49 8.01 3.09
CA SER A 316 -28.34 7.29 2.52
C SER A 316 -28.07 5.94 3.21
N TYR A 317 -28.75 5.64 4.31
CA TYR A 317 -28.68 4.36 5.02
C TYR A 317 -29.97 3.55 4.71
N PRO A 318 -29.96 2.72 3.65
CA PRO A 318 -31.12 1.92 3.30
C PRO A 318 -31.46 0.93 4.43
N GLU A 319 -32.73 0.54 4.51
CA GLU A 319 -33.19 -0.43 5.50
C GLU A 319 -32.40 -1.75 5.44
N GLY A 320 -32.43 -2.49 6.55
CA GLY A 320 -31.72 -3.76 6.67
C GLY A 320 -30.30 -3.61 7.20
N ASP A 321 -29.35 -4.29 6.57
CA ASP A 321 -28.01 -4.50 7.14
C ASP A 321 -27.17 -3.22 7.22
N ALA A 322 -27.32 -2.30 6.25
CA ALA A 322 -26.62 -1.01 6.26
C ALA A 322 -27.06 -0.14 7.45
N ARG A 323 -28.38 0.01 7.66
CA ARG A 323 -28.94 0.79 8.77
C ARG A 323 -28.55 0.23 10.15
N LYS A 324 -28.57 -1.11 10.30
CA LYS A 324 -28.09 -1.78 11.52
C LYS A 324 -26.60 -1.60 11.74
N ALA A 325 -25.78 -1.63 10.70
CA ALA A 325 -24.34 -1.43 10.82
C ALA A 325 -23.94 0.00 11.21
N PHE A 326 -24.73 1.00 10.81
CA PHE A 326 -24.51 2.40 11.12
C PHE A 326 -25.40 2.93 12.25
N ALA A 327 -26.13 2.05 12.96
CA ALA A 327 -27.02 2.44 14.06
C ALA A 327 -26.31 3.30 15.12
N GLY A 328 -26.88 4.48 15.39
CA GLY A 328 -26.34 5.47 16.31
C GLY A 328 -25.33 6.45 15.71
N GLN A 329 -24.91 6.27 14.45
CA GLN A 329 -24.01 7.20 13.77
C GLN A 329 -24.73 8.51 13.39
N PRO A 330 -24.02 9.65 13.36
CA PRO A 330 -24.58 10.90 12.89
C PRO A 330 -25.12 10.83 11.46
N CYS A 331 -26.29 11.40 11.24
CA CYS A 331 -26.86 11.66 9.92
C CYS A 331 -27.69 12.94 9.92
N THR A 332 -27.97 13.52 8.76
CA THR A 332 -28.85 14.70 8.64
C THR A 332 -30.27 14.30 8.22
N ASP A 333 -31.27 14.89 8.85
CA ASP A 333 -32.67 14.76 8.44
C ASP A 333 -32.98 15.63 7.19
N THR A 334 -34.23 15.60 6.72
CA THR A 334 -34.67 16.40 5.55
C THR A 334 -34.63 17.91 5.79
N ASN A 335 -34.54 18.35 7.04
CA ASN A 335 -34.45 19.75 7.44
C ASN A 335 -33.00 20.19 7.69
N GLY A 336 -32.02 19.29 7.49
CA GLY A 336 -30.60 19.54 7.75
C GLY A 336 -30.19 19.42 9.22
N ASN A 337 -31.09 18.99 10.12
CA ASN A 337 -30.74 18.78 11.52
C ASN A 337 -29.91 17.51 11.66
N GLN A 338 -28.85 17.58 12.47
CA GLN A 338 -28.06 16.41 12.81
C GLN A 338 -28.81 15.54 13.83
N ILE A 339 -29.16 14.33 13.41
CA ILE A 339 -29.75 13.28 14.23
C ILE A 339 -28.86 12.04 14.19
N LYS A 340 -29.40 10.88 14.58
CA LYS A 340 -28.70 9.59 14.53
C LYS A 340 -29.45 8.61 13.63
N VAL A 341 -28.70 7.73 12.98
CA VAL A 341 -29.25 6.58 12.26
C VAL A 341 -30.00 5.69 13.27
N ASN A 342 -31.31 5.57 13.08
CA ASN A 342 -32.14 4.64 13.83
C ASN A 342 -32.03 3.25 13.17
N PRO A 343 -31.72 2.16 13.91
CA PRO A 343 -31.56 0.81 13.35
C PRO A 343 -32.73 0.28 12.51
#